data_AF-A0A955VSS8-F1
#
_entry.id   AF-A0A955VSS8-F1
#
_cell.length_a   1.000
_cell.length_b   1.000
_cell.length_c   1.000
_cell.angle_alpha   90.00
_cell.angle_beta   90.00
_cell.angle_gamma   90.00
#
_symmetry.space_group_name_H-M   'P 1'
#
loop_
_entity.id
_entity.type
_entity.pdbx_description
1 polymer ?
#
loop_
_entity_poly.entity_id
_entity_poly.type
_entity_poly.pdbx_seq_one_letter_code
_entity_poly.pdbx_strand_id
1 'polypeptide(L)'
;GDCDDGDPTRFPGAVDVCEDGIDQDCFGGDRPCSLQDDDLDGFPVSEGDCDDTRADVRPDAVEICGDGIDQDCSGADLDCADADQDRDGFSVNAGDCDDADRLRTPGRIETCGDGIDQDCDGRDLPCDEVDEDGDTYSAADGDCDDRNARIYPGAPERCGDGVDDDCNGRDAPCVDDDRDDDGIPDADDVCPDVRDLQQADRDGDGVGDFCDNCPAVPNPGQADGDGDGRGDRCDGDVDQDGDGFTGAAGDCDDGDPAVFPGAMERCNGVDDDCDGYPDGGCPGDVRSPVVVLPAGDVLIGSLDADPAACARDFGTDENCDEVPQQVVRLSAFAMETHEVTNDQYRDCVARGPCRAPVVVEGTASAGWYAEPARGDRPVVWVDQGRASTYCRWIGGDLPTEFQWERAARGDAPTQDRRYVWGDDAPACGEVRVSGCDAEPGPVGTSPRDRTANGIVDLGGNVHELVAGYYSSRRYMRLAPQDPGPVETPVEREQVPVRGGGHRSPVAFGTITYRGFRLLVGPRDARPDVGFRCVRPAP
;
A
#
# COMPACT_ATOMS: atom_id res chain seq x y z
N GLY A 1 -54.92 -21.42 8.17
CA GLY A 1 -56.28 -21.26 8.72
C GLY A 1 -56.19 -21.61 10.17
N ASP A 2 -56.93 -20.90 11.02
CA ASP A 2 -57.04 -21.22 12.45
C ASP A 2 -57.28 -22.73 12.64
N CYS A 3 -56.52 -23.37 13.55
CA CYS A 3 -56.59 -24.80 13.81
C CYS A 3 -57.68 -25.15 14.85
N ASP A 4 -58.25 -24.17 15.54
CA ASP A 4 -59.37 -24.31 16.46
C ASP A 4 -60.28 -23.06 16.42
N ASP A 5 -61.26 -23.05 15.52
CA ASP A 5 -62.25 -21.96 15.35
C ASP A 5 -63.07 -21.63 16.63
N GLY A 6 -62.91 -22.41 17.71
CA GLY A 6 -63.54 -22.21 19.02
C GLY A 6 -62.65 -21.58 20.09
N ASP A 7 -61.34 -21.46 19.87
CA ASP A 7 -60.37 -20.93 20.83
C ASP A 7 -59.55 -19.77 20.23
N PRO A 8 -59.81 -18.51 20.64
CA PRO A 8 -59.15 -17.35 20.06
C PRO A 8 -57.65 -17.26 20.39
N THR A 9 -57.11 -18.18 21.19
CA THR A 9 -55.67 -18.24 21.48
C THR A 9 -54.89 -19.11 20.49
N ARG A 10 -55.57 -19.84 19.59
CA ARG A 10 -54.93 -20.75 18.63
C ARG A 10 -55.04 -20.21 17.22
N PHE A 11 -53.98 -19.68 16.65
CA PHE A 11 -53.99 -19.16 15.28
C PHE A 11 -52.56 -19.04 14.73
N PRO A 12 -52.38 -19.06 13.40
CA PRO A 12 -51.07 -18.82 12.78
C PRO A 12 -50.43 -17.50 13.25
N GLY A 13 -49.32 -17.61 13.99
CA GLY A 13 -48.59 -16.48 14.59
C GLY A 13 -48.92 -16.19 16.06
N ALA A 14 -49.71 -17.04 16.73
CA ALA A 14 -49.77 -17.04 18.19
C ALA A 14 -48.42 -17.46 18.79
N VAL A 15 -48.13 -17.06 20.03
CA VAL A 15 -46.94 -17.55 20.75
C VAL A 15 -47.27 -18.93 21.28
N ASP A 16 -46.46 -19.92 20.88
CA ASP A 16 -46.59 -21.30 21.34
C ASP A 16 -46.13 -21.41 22.81
N VAL A 17 -46.95 -22.04 23.65
CA VAL A 17 -46.62 -22.28 25.06
C VAL A 17 -46.08 -23.69 25.16
N CYS A 18 -44.76 -23.78 25.32
CA CYS A 18 -44.04 -25.03 25.17
C CYS A 18 -44.49 -26.16 26.12
N GLU A 19 -44.59 -27.38 25.59
CA GLU A 19 -44.92 -28.64 26.27
C GLU A 19 -46.25 -28.66 27.05
N ASP A 20 -47.18 -27.73 26.78
CA ASP A 20 -48.51 -27.71 27.41
C ASP A 20 -49.52 -28.68 26.74
N GLY A 21 -49.08 -29.35 25.67
CA GLY A 21 -49.83 -30.29 24.85
C GLY A 21 -50.73 -29.63 23.81
N ILE A 22 -50.61 -28.32 23.60
CA ILE A 22 -51.44 -27.54 22.69
C ILE A 22 -50.53 -26.86 21.66
N ASP A 23 -50.87 -27.00 20.38
CA ASP A 23 -50.23 -26.27 19.28
C ASP A 23 -51.02 -24.96 19.06
N GLN A 24 -50.56 -23.86 19.67
CA GLN A 24 -51.26 -22.56 19.61
C GLN A 24 -50.97 -21.83 18.30
N ASP A 25 -49.78 -21.96 17.73
CA ASP A 25 -49.41 -21.27 16.49
C ASP A 25 -49.84 -22.03 15.22
N CYS A 26 -50.39 -23.24 15.40
CA CYS A 26 -50.85 -24.15 14.37
C CYS A 26 -49.72 -24.59 13.42
N PHE A 27 -48.46 -24.62 13.88
CA PHE A 27 -47.28 -24.92 13.09
C PHE A 27 -46.45 -26.07 13.67
N GLY A 28 -46.82 -27.30 13.31
CA GLY A 28 -45.94 -28.46 13.49
C GLY A 28 -46.03 -29.16 14.85
N GLY A 29 -47.03 -28.81 15.66
CA GLY A 29 -47.24 -29.36 17.00
C GLY A 29 -46.61 -28.49 18.10
N ASP A 30 -47.06 -28.71 19.33
CA ASP A 30 -46.58 -28.04 20.55
C ASP A 30 -45.05 -28.00 20.63
N ARG A 31 -44.51 -26.78 20.76
CA ARG A 31 -43.08 -26.49 20.69
C ARG A 31 -42.34 -27.07 21.91
N PRO A 32 -41.20 -27.76 21.74
CA PRO A 32 -40.40 -28.19 22.88
C PRO A 32 -39.77 -26.98 23.58
N CYS A 33 -39.77 -26.97 24.92
CA CYS A 33 -39.23 -25.86 25.71
C CYS A 33 -37.72 -25.65 25.50
N SER A 34 -37.01 -26.60 24.89
CA SER A 34 -35.59 -26.44 24.55
C SER A 34 -35.33 -25.39 23.46
N LEU A 35 -36.34 -24.98 22.70
CA LEU A 35 -36.25 -23.96 21.64
C LEU A 35 -36.88 -22.62 22.07
N GLN A 36 -37.28 -22.52 23.33
CA GLN A 36 -37.72 -21.29 23.95
C GLN A 36 -36.47 -20.46 24.27
N ASP A 37 -36.55 -19.18 23.97
CA ASP A 37 -35.56 -18.15 24.27
C ASP A 37 -36.36 -17.13 25.10
N ASP A 38 -36.29 -17.24 26.43
CA ASP A 38 -37.15 -16.52 27.36
C ASP A 38 -36.75 -15.05 27.56
N ASP A 39 -35.49 -14.70 27.35
CA ASP A 39 -34.96 -13.33 27.47
C ASP A 39 -34.73 -12.60 26.14
N LEU A 40 -34.89 -13.31 25.02
CA LEU A 40 -34.85 -12.81 23.65
C LEU A 40 -33.46 -12.33 23.19
N ASP A 41 -32.40 -12.90 23.71
CA ASP A 41 -31.03 -12.60 23.29
C ASP A 41 -30.56 -13.39 22.05
N GLY A 42 -31.36 -14.36 21.62
CA GLY A 42 -31.12 -15.19 20.46
C GLY A 42 -30.45 -16.53 20.75
N PHE A 43 -30.17 -16.86 22.01
CA PHE A 43 -29.56 -18.13 22.42
C PHE A 43 -30.48 -18.90 23.37
N PRO A 44 -31.28 -19.87 22.88
CA PRO A 44 -32.03 -20.74 23.77
C PRO A 44 -31.09 -21.70 24.54
N VAL A 45 -31.57 -22.27 25.65
CA VAL A 45 -30.83 -23.32 26.42
C VAL A 45 -30.24 -24.43 25.53
N SER A 46 -30.92 -24.81 24.44
CA SER A 46 -30.41 -25.85 23.52
C SER A 46 -29.19 -25.44 22.70
N GLU A 47 -28.91 -24.14 22.59
CA GLU A 47 -27.76 -23.56 21.89
C GLU A 47 -26.63 -23.13 22.83
N GLY A 48 -26.75 -23.46 24.13
CA GLY A 48 -25.65 -23.35 25.10
C GLY A 48 -25.88 -22.30 26.20
N ASP A 49 -27.01 -21.61 26.20
CA ASP A 49 -27.38 -20.70 27.28
C ASP A 49 -27.62 -21.46 28.60
N CYS A 50 -26.97 -20.99 29.66
CA CYS A 50 -27.01 -21.54 30.99
C CYS A 50 -27.99 -20.81 31.94
N ASP A 51 -28.52 -19.64 31.56
CA ASP A 51 -29.63 -18.93 32.23
C ASP A 51 -30.49 -18.14 31.23
N ASP A 52 -31.41 -18.85 30.56
CA ASP A 52 -32.40 -18.36 29.57
C ASP A 52 -33.34 -17.23 30.06
N THR A 53 -33.19 -16.80 31.31
CA THR A 53 -33.95 -15.68 31.89
C THR A 53 -33.16 -14.38 31.91
N ARG A 54 -31.92 -14.39 31.41
CA ARG A 54 -30.92 -13.33 31.52
C ARG A 54 -30.16 -13.13 30.20
N ALA A 55 -30.58 -12.12 29.44
CA ALA A 55 -29.94 -11.74 28.18
C ALA A 55 -28.46 -11.28 28.28
N ASP A 56 -27.87 -11.26 29.47
CA ASP A 56 -26.44 -11.02 29.70
C ASP A 56 -25.64 -12.31 29.95
N VAL A 57 -26.30 -13.47 29.95
CA VAL A 57 -25.74 -14.81 30.14
C VAL A 57 -25.99 -15.63 28.87
N ARG A 58 -24.94 -15.92 28.09
CA ARG A 58 -24.99 -16.70 26.84
C ARG A 58 -23.57 -17.09 26.39
N PRO A 59 -23.39 -18.11 25.52
CA PRO A 59 -22.07 -18.64 25.13
C PRO A 59 -21.01 -17.68 24.55
N ASP A 60 -21.39 -16.47 24.17
CA ASP A 60 -20.49 -15.45 23.61
C ASP A 60 -20.47 -14.14 24.42
N ALA A 61 -21.06 -14.15 25.62
CA ALA A 61 -21.02 -13.01 26.51
C ALA A 61 -19.59 -12.72 26.96
N VAL A 62 -19.32 -11.47 27.31
CA VAL A 62 -18.06 -11.08 27.94
C VAL A 62 -18.21 -11.31 29.43
N GLU A 63 -17.34 -12.14 29.99
CA GLU A 63 -17.34 -12.47 31.39
C GLU A 63 -17.03 -11.26 32.27
N ILE A 64 -17.80 -11.10 33.35
CA ILE A 64 -17.55 -10.11 34.39
C ILE A 64 -16.98 -10.86 35.59
N CYS A 65 -15.66 -10.85 35.69
CA CYS A 65 -14.97 -11.63 36.70
C CYS A 65 -15.47 -11.36 38.13
N GLY A 66 -15.64 -12.42 38.91
CA GLY A 66 -15.88 -12.38 40.35
C GLY A 66 -17.24 -11.82 40.76
N ASP A 67 -18.18 -11.64 39.83
CA ASP A 67 -19.55 -11.19 40.14
C ASP A 67 -20.48 -12.37 40.53
N GLY A 68 -19.98 -13.60 40.42
CA GLY A 68 -20.63 -14.84 40.79
C GLY A 68 -21.57 -15.40 39.72
N ILE A 69 -21.56 -14.85 38.51
CA ILE A 69 -22.36 -15.29 37.38
C ILE A 69 -21.40 -15.76 36.29
N ASP A 70 -21.70 -16.92 35.69
CA ASP A 70 -20.98 -17.46 34.52
C ASP A 70 -21.66 -16.89 33.26
N GLN A 71 -21.26 -15.71 32.81
CA GLN A 71 -21.95 -15.03 31.71
C GLN A 71 -21.73 -15.74 30.38
N ASP A 72 -20.53 -16.23 30.11
CA ASP A 72 -20.17 -16.89 28.85
C ASP A 72 -20.51 -18.39 28.83
N CYS A 73 -21.11 -18.90 29.92
CA CYS A 73 -21.50 -20.29 30.09
C CYS A 73 -20.33 -21.29 29.87
N SER A 74 -19.10 -20.87 30.14
CA SER A 74 -17.90 -21.71 30.02
C SER A 74 -17.75 -22.69 31.19
N GLY A 75 -18.58 -22.56 32.23
CA GLY A 75 -18.76 -23.52 33.31
C GLY A 75 -18.40 -22.98 34.69
N ALA A 76 -17.93 -21.73 34.80
CA ALA A 76 -17.74 -20.99 36.04
C ALA A 76 -17.44 -19.51 35.76
N ASP A 77 -17.85 -18.64 36.69
CA ASP A 77 -17.41 -17.25 36.77
C ASP A 77 -15.87 -17.15 36.74
N LEU A 78 -15.36 -16.28 35.87
CA LEU A 78 -13.93 -16.03 35.71
C LEU A 78 -13.33 -15.43 36.99
N ASP A 79 -12.22 -16.00 37.45
CA ASP A 79 -11.45 -15.38 38.54
C ASP A 79 -10.83 -14.07 38.03
N CYS A 80 -11.00 -12.97 38.76
CA CYS A 80 -10.40 -11.69 38.38
C CYS A 80 -8.87 -11.73 38.36
N ALA A 81 -8.24 -12.72 39.01
CA ALA A 81 -6.80 -12.91 38.87
C ALA A 81 -6.39 -13.45 37.48
N ASP A 82 -7.32 -14.05 36.74
CA ASP A 82 -7.12 -14.58 35.38
C ASP A 82 -7.67 -13.64 34.29
N ALA A 83 -8.48 -12.65 34.66
CA ALA A 83 -8.95 -11.60 33.77
C ALA A 83 -7.84 -10.58 33.49
N ASP A 84 -7.79 -10.06 32.27
CA ASP A 84 -6.96 -8.92 31.87
C ASP A 84 -7.89 -7.69 31.80
N GLN A 85 -7.97 -6.95 32.91
CA GLN A 85 -8.99 -5.91 33.08
C GLN A 85 -8.73 -4.64 32.26
N ASP A 86 -7.48 -4.26 32.08
CA ASP A 86 -7.09 -3.06 31.32
C ASP A 86 -6.74 -3.34 29.84
N ARG A 87 -6.66 -4.62 29.47
CA ARG A 87 -6.50 -5.14 28.09
C ARG A 87 -5.13 -4.89 27.50
N ASP A 88 -4.08 -5.01 28.30
CA ASP A 88 -2.70 -4.95 27.83
C ASP A 88 -2.10 -6.31 27.45
N GLY A 89 -2.81 -7.40 27.75
CA GLY A 89 -2.42 -8.78 27.49
C GLY A 89 -1.88 -9.54 28.70
N PHE A 90 -1.83 -8.95 29.89
CA PHE A 90 -1.37 -9.59 31.13
C PHE A 90 -2.45 -9.52 32.22
N SER A 91 -2.76 -10.67 32.81
CA SER A 91 -3.53 -10.73 34.06
C SER A 91 -2.61 -10.73 35.27
N VAL A 92 -3.15 -10.51 36.47
CA VAL A 92 -2.43 -10.70 37.74
C VAL A 92 -1.68 -12.05 37.78
N ASN A 93 -2.31 -13.14 37.35
CA ASN A 93 -1.67 -14.46 37.30
C ASN A 93 -0.63 -14.61 36.17
N ALA A 94 -0.70 -13.77 35.14
CA ALA A 94 0.30 -13.65 34.10
C ALA A 94 1.50 -12.76 34.50
N GLY A 95 1.49 -12.19 35.71
CA GLY A 95 2.59 -11.41 36.28
C GLY A 95 2.29 -9.92 36.42
N ASP A 96 1.07 -9.48 36.10
CA ASP A 96 0.68 -8.08 36.24
C ASP A 96 0.63 -7.65 37.72
N CYS A 97 1.25 -6.51 38.03
CA CYS A 97 1.30 -5.97 39.38
C CYS A 97 0.21 -4.92 39.68
N ASP A 98 -0.53 -4.47 38.66
CA ASP A 98 -1.73 -3.64 38.75
C ASP A 98 -2.61 -3.79 37.51
N ASP A 99 -3.44 -4.83 37.50
CA ASP A 99 -4.34 -5.25 36.40
C ASP A 99 -5.33 -4.17 35.90
N ALA A 100 -5.39 -3.02 36.57
CA ALA A 100 -6.23 -1.87 36.21
C ALA A 100 -5.43 -0.73 35.56
N ASP A 101 -4.10 -0.85 35.46
CA ASP A 101 -3.19 0.13 34.88
C ASP A 101 -2.18 -0.52 33.93
N ARG A 102 -2.49 -0.41 32.64
CA ARG A 102 -1.68 -0.85 31.48
C ARG A 102 -0.22 -0.38 31.45
N LEU A 103 0.15 0.48 32.38
CA LEU A 103 1.50 0.98 32.57
C LEU A 103 2.31 0.19 33.61
N ARG A 104 1.75 -0.87 34.21
CA ARG A 104 2.36 -1.63 35.29
C ARG A 104 2.37 -3.13 34.97
N THR A 105 3.20 -3.51 34.01
CA THR A 105 3.11 -4.79 33.31
C THR A 105 4.49 -5.44 33.16
N PRO A 106 4.60 -6.78 33.13
CA PRO A 106 5.88 -7.47 33.00
C PRO A 106 6.75 -7.00 31.83
N GLY A 107 7.97 -6.55 32.12
CA GLY A 107 8.96 -6.17 31.11
C GLY A 107 8.72 -4.83 30.43
N ARG A 108 7.87 -3.98 31.02
CA ARG A 108 7.73 -2.59 30.62
C ARG A 108 9.01 -1.79 30.94
N ILE A 109 9.14 -0.59 30.37
CA ILE A 109 10.28 0.29 30.66
C ILE A 109 9.96 1.09 31.93
N GLU A 110 10.87 1.01 32.90
CA GLU A 110 10.84 1.73 34.17
C GLU A 110 10.97 3.25 34.01
N THR A 111 10.23 4.00 34.82
CA THR A 111 10.50 5.43 35.04
C THR A 111 11.25 5.55 36.35
N CYS A 112 12.53 5.87 36.29
CA CYS A 112 13.38 5.75 37.48
C CYS A 112 12.93 6.67 38.62
N GLY A 113 12.94 6.14 39.85
CA GLY A 113 12.81 6.90 41.08
C GLY A 113 11.45 7.59 41.29
N ASP A 114 10.42 7.20 40.53
CA ASP A 114 9.07 7.75 40.68
C ASP A 114 8.23 6.99 41.74
N GLY A 115 8.79 5.90 42.28
CA GLY A 115 8.20 5.06 43.30
C GLY A 115 7.23 4.02 42.78
N ILE A 116 7.14 3.81 41.47
CA ILE A 116 6.21 2.87 40.84
C ILE A 116 7.00 1.82 40.06
N ASP A 117 6.83 0.56 40.46
CA ASP A 117 7.34 -0.62 39.75
C ASP A 117 6.45 -0.86 38.52
N GLN A 118 6.96 -0.53 37.34
CA GLN A 118 6.28 -0.54 36.04
C GLN A 118 6.51 -1.81 35.27
N ASP A 119 7.66 -2.45 35.47
CA ASP A 119 8.01 -3.71 34.83
C ASP A 119 7.68 -4.94 35.68
N CYS A 120 7.16 -4.72 36.89
CA CYS A 120 6.75 -5.71 37.88
C CYS A 120 7.89 -6.66 38.31
N ASP A 121 9.16 -6.22 38.25
CA ASP A 121 10.33 -7.00 38.69
C ASP A 121 10.55 -6.94 40.22
N GLY A 122 9.79 -6.11 40.93
CA GLY A 122 9.82 -5.94 42.37
C GLY A 122 10.69 -4.78 42.86
N ARG A 123 11.20 -3.93 41.96
CA ARG A 123 11.95 -2.71 42.32
C ARG A 123 11.61 -1.56 41.36
N ASP A 124 11.52 -0.36 41.93
CA ASP A 124 11.61 0.88 41.16
C ASP A 124 13.08 1.13 40.82
N LEU A 125 13.39 1.32 39.53
CA LEU A 125 14.75 1.52 39.03
C LEU A 125 15.34 2.82 39.62
N PRO A 126 16.48 2.80 40.33
CA PRO A 126 17.08 4.03 40.82
C PRO A 126 17.75 4.79 39.66
N CYS A 127 17.62 6.12 39.66
CA CYS A 127 18.07 6.93 38.52
C CYS A 127 19.60 6.96 38.32
N ASP A 128 20.40 6.58 39.31
CA ASP A 128 21.86 6.51 39.16
C ASP A 128 22.32 5.30 38.32
N GLU A 129 21.46 4.31 38.09
CA GLU A 129 21.68 3.20 37.15
C GLU A 129 21.13 3.49 35.74
N VAL A 130 20.50 4.65 35.56
CA VAL A 130 19.94 5.08 34.28
C VAL A 130 20.85 6.14 33.68
N ASP A 131 21.30 5.85 32.47
CA ASP A 131 21.94 6.81 31.57
C ASP A 131 20.88 7.84 31.11
N GLU A 132 20.76 9.01 31.77
CA GLU A 132 19.65 9.96 31.49
C GLU A 132 19.86 10.71 30.15
N ASP A 133 21.09 10.78 29.65
CA ASP A 133 21.45 11.55 28.45
C ASP A 133 21.82 10.71 27.22
N GLY A 134 22.01 9.41 27.41
CA GLY A 134 22.15 8.40 26.36
C GLY A 134 23.58 8.17 25.88
N ASP A 135 24.61 8.51 26.66
CA ASP A 135 26.02 8.37 26.27
C ASP A 135 26.67 7.03 26.67
N THR A 136 25.89 6.13 27.25
CA THR A 136 26.24 4.78 27.75
C THR A 136 26.90 4.71 29.11
N TYR A 137 27.10 5.83 29.81
CA TYR A 137 27.61 5.87 31.18
C TYR A 137 26.56 6.48 32.10
N SER A 138 26.12 5.75 33.12
CA SER A 138 25.29 6.36 34.17
C SER A 138 26.15 6.98 35.27
N ALA A 139 25.53 7.72 36.20
CA ALA A 139 26.20 8.20 37.40
C ALA A 139 26.88 7.07 38.20
N ALA A 140 26.33 5.85 38.18
CA ALA A 140 26.94 4.67 38.82
C ALA A 140 28.21 4.17 38.09
N ASP A 141 28.32 4.38 36.78
CA ASP A 141 29.49 4.04 35.96
C ASP A 141 30.61 5.10 36.03
N GLY A 142 30.37 6.18 36.77
CA GLY A 142 31.36 7.22 37.04
C GLY A 142 31.15 8.51 36.25
N ASP A 143 30.00 8.66 35.58
CA ASP A 143 29.59 9.92 35.00
C ASP A 143 29.44 11.00 36.07
N CYS A 144 30.09 12.14 35.83
CA CYS A 144 30.10 13.29 36.70
C CYS A 144 29.02 14.34 36.37
N ASP A 145 28.32 14.22 35.23
CA ASP A 145 27.10 14.97 34.87
C ASP A 145 26.19 14.16 33.92
N ASP A 146 25.50 13.17 34.50
CA ASP A 146 24.52 12.21 33.92
C ASP A 146 23.26 12.84 33.30
N ARG A 147 23.35 14.09 32.85
CA ARG A 147 22.32 14.85 32.12
C ARG A 147 22.89 15.53 30.88
N ASN A 148 24.16 15.31 30.62
CA ASN A 148 24.92 15.94 29.58
C ASN A 148 25.86 14.92 28.95
N ALA A 149 25.39 14.31 27.85
CA ALA A 149 26.03 13.25 27.07
C ALA A 149 27.43 13.56 26.48
N ARG A 150 27.99 14.72 26.84
CA ARG A 150 29.35 15.15 26.51
C ARG A 150 30.32 14.99 27.68
N ILE A 151 29.81 14.76 28.87
CA ILE A 151 30.59 14.64 30.10
C ILE A 151 30.47 13.19 30.52
N TYR A 152 31.52 12.40 30.34
CA TYR A 152 31.55 10.99 30.71
C TYR A 152 32.98 10.50 30.89
N PRO A 153 33.22 9.38 31.60
CA PRO A 153 34.56 8.85 31.80
C PRO A 153 35.34 8.64 30.48
N GLY A 154 36.38 9.44 30.27
CA GLY A 154 37.22 9.36 29.06
C GLY A 154 36.69 10.13 27.84
N ALA A 155 35.72 11.03 28.02
CA ALA A 155 35.26 11.93 26.97
C ALA A 155 36.40 12.80 26.38
N PRO A 156 36.27 13.26 25.13
CA PRO A 156 37.15 14.29 24.59
C PRO A 156 36.98 15.61 25.36
N GLU A 157 38.08 16.07 25.98
CA GLU A 157 38.12 17.31 26.76
C GLU A 157 38.01 18.56 25.89
N ARG A 158 37.08 19.46 26.25
CA ARG A 158 37.08 20.84 25.74
C ARG A 158 38.05 21.68 26.55
N CYS A 159 39.29 21.70 26.08
CA CYS A 159 40.39 22.34 26.81
C CYS A 159 40.12 23.81 27.22
N GLY A 160 40.34 24.12 28.50
CA GLY A 160 40.37 25.47 29.07
C GLY A 160 39.01 26.13 29.31
N ASP A 161 37.90 25.39 29.29
CA ASP A 161 36.57 25.90 29.57
C ASP A 161 36.13 25.79 31.05
N GLY A 162 36.94 25.11 31.86
CA GLY A 162 36.70 24.90 33.29
C GLY A 162 35.75 23.75 33.62
N VAL A 163 35.36 22.93 32.64
CA VAL A 163 34.62 21.68 32.79
C VAL A 163 35.60 20.51 32.71
N ASP A 164 35.29 19.42 33.41
CA ASP A 164 36.07 18.17 33.43
C ASP A 164 35.23 17.14 32.66
N ASP A 165 35.23 17.26 31.33
CA ASP A 165 34.37 16.47 30.44
C ASP A 165 34.67 14.98 30.58
N ASP A 166 35.92 14.60 30.82
CA ASP A 166 36.35 13.20 30.87
C ASP A 166 36.29 12.57 32.28
N CYS A 167 35.78 13.33 33.26
CA CYS A 167 35.65 12.98 34.67
C CYS A 167 36.97 12.50 35.33
N ASN A 168 38.15 12.88 34.82
CA ASN A 168 39.45 12.49 35.39
C ASN A 168 39.91 13.40 36.54
N GLY A 169 39.18 14.49 36.79
CA GLY A 169 39.37 15.45 37.89
C GLY A 169 40.13 16.71 37.49
N ARG A 170 40.23 17.05 36.19
CA ARG A 170 40.98 18.21 35.68
C ARG A 170 40.74 18.47 34.18
N ASP A 171 40.31 19.70 33.90
CA ASP A 171 40.26 20.35 32.59
C ASP A 171 41.61 20.33 31.84
N ALA A 172 41.62 19.82 30.60
CA ALA A 172 42.80 19.69 29.76
C ALA A 172 43.35 21.03 29.20
N PRO A 173 44.68 21.20 29.04
CA PRO A 173 45.25 22.39 28.38
C PRO A 173 45.38 22.23 26.85
N CYS A 174 45.00 23.25 26.08
CA CYS A 174 45.05 23.23 24.60
C CYS A 174 46.49 23.19 24.02
N VAL A 175 46.68 22.47 22.91
CA VAL A 175 47.95 22.42 22.12
C VAL A 175 47.64 22.59 20.61
N ASP A 176 48.38 23.48 19.93
CA ASP A 176 48.10 24.17 18.65
C ASP A 176 48.06 23.32 17.33
N ASP A 177 46.96 23.38 16.57
CA ASP A 177 46.76 23.76 15.14
C ASP A 177 45.32 23.29 14.74
N ASP A 178 44.34 24.13 15.03
CA ASP A 178 42.92 23.98 14.69
C ASP A 178 42.53 25.29 13.99
N ARG A 179 42.42 25.26 12.65
CA ARG A 179 42.30 26.47 11.83
C ARG A 179 40.93 27.13 11.90
N ASP A 180 39.88 26.40 12.24
CA ASP A 180 38.52 26.91 12.25
C ASP A 180 37.86 26.96 13.64
N ASP A 181 38.63 26.62 14.67
CA ASP A 181 38.28 26.65 16.09
C ASP A 181 37.05 25.78 16.40
N ASP A 182 36.92 24.62 15.73
CA ASP A 182 35.88 23.64 16.02
C ASP A 182 36.22 22.67 17.16
N GLY A 183 37.50 22.55 17.52
CA GLY A 183 38.00 21.67 18.57
C GLY A 183 38.62 20.37 18.05
N ILE A 184 38.67 20.17 16.73
CA ILE A 184 39.34 19.07 16.05
C ILE A 184 40.66 19.59 15.46
N PRO A 185 41.82 18.96 15.73
CA PRO A 185 43.08 19.38 15.11
C PRO A 185 43.06 19.16 13.60
N ASP A 186 43.64 20.08 12.82
CA ASP A 186 43.71 20.06 11.35
C ASP A 186 44.16 18.71 10.73
N ALA A 187 44.95 17.92 11.47
CA ALA A 187 45.46 16.63 11.00
C ALA A 187 44.42 15.52 11.04
N ASP A 188 43.40 15.68 11.87
CA ASP A 188 42.30 14.74 12.11
C ASP A 188 40.95 15.32 11.64
N ASP A 189 40.97 16.52 11.04
CA ASP A 189 39.81 17.27 10.57
C ASP A 189 39.50 17.00 9.08
N VAL A 190 38.30 16.52 8.77
CA VAL A 190 37.81 16.30 7.40
C VAL A 190 37.37 17.59 6.70
N CYS A 191 37.25 18.69 7.45
CA CYS A 191 36.98 20.03 6.96
C CYS A 191 37.89 21.11 7.60
N PRO A 192 39.22 21.11 7.35
CA PRO A 192 40.22 21.96 8.06
C PRO A 192 40.07 23.49 7.98
N ASP A 193 39.04 23.99 7.29
CA ASP A 193 38.76 25.41 7.12
C ASP A 193 37.26 25.73 7.35
N VAL A 194 36.44 24.74 7.72
CA VAL A 194 34.98 24.86 7.91
C VAL A 194 34.59 24.18 9.21
N ARG A 195 34.32 25.04 10.21
CA ARG A 195 33.98 24.64 11.57
C ARG A 195 32.88 23.57 11.64
N ASP A 196 33.24 22.31 11.88
CA ASP A 196 32.31 21.18 11.99
C ASP A 196 32.75 20.11 13.01
N LEU A 197 32.23 20.24 14.22
CA LEU A 197 32.40 19.26 15.30
C LEU A 197 31.93 17.83 14.96
N GLN A 198 31.05 17.65 13.96
CA GLN A 198 30.45 16.34 13.69
C GLN A 198 31.33 15.47 12.80
N GLN A 199 32.24 16.07 12.03
CA GLN A 199 33.22 15.36 11.20
C GLN A 199 32.54 14.29 10.32
N ALA A 200 31.33 14.60 9.85
CA ALA A 200 30.55 13.68 9.05
C ALA A 200 31.17 13.57 7.65
N ASP A 201 31.44 12.36 7.19
CA ASP A 201 31.89 12.06 5.84
C ASP A 201 31.05 10.88 5.36
N ARG A 202 29.91 11.19 4.72
CA ARG A 202 28.89 10.19 4.40
C ARG A 202 29.35 9.19 3.34
N ASP A 203 30.17 9.64 2.41
CA ASP A 203 30.57 8.84 1.26
C ASP A 203 32.00 8.29 1.35
N GLY A 204 32.75 8.71 2.39
CA GLY A 204 34.02 8.15 2.81
C GLY A 204 35.19 8.58 1.93
N ASP A 205 35.09 9.74 1.30
CA ASP A 205 36.05 10.23 0.34
C ASP A 205 37.20 11.06 0.98
N GLY A 206 37.05 11.39 2.26
CA GLY A 206 38.01 12.14 3.07
C GLY A 206 37.77 13.65 3.12
N VAL A 207 36.66 14.15 2.56
CA VAL A 207 36.16 15.53 2.69
C VAL A 207 34.84 15.49 3.46
N GLY A 208 34.69 16.30 4.49
CA GLY A 208 33.48 16.26 5.31
C GLY A 208 32.25 16.87 4.63
N ASP A 209 31.06 16.36 4.96
CA ASP A 209 29.73 16.75 4.45
C ASP A 209 29.51 18.28 4.43
N PHE A 210 30.15 19.03 5.35
CA PHE A 210 30.04 20.49 5.46
C PHE A 210 30.87 21.27 4.44
N CYS A 211 31.98 20.70 4.00
CA CYS A 211 32.90 21.30 3.03
C CYS A 211 32.92 20.55 1.68
N ASP A 212 32.12 19.49 1.57
CA ASP A 212 31.97 18.67 0.37
C ASP A 212 30.89 19.23 -0.58
N ASN A 213 31.28 19.47 -1.84
CA ASN A 213 30.37 19.88 -2.90
C ASN A 213 29.55 18.71 -3.51
N CYS A 214 29.79 17.47 -3.08
CA CYS A 214 28.99 16.27 -3.34
C CYS A 214 28.83 15.31 -2.13
N PRO A 215 28.08 15.69 -1.06
CA PRO A 215 27.98 14.95 0.23
C PRO A 215 27.38 13.53 0.22
N ALA A 216 27.23 12.90 -0.94
CA ALA A 216 26.71 11.56 -1.10
C ALA A 216 27.40 10.80 -2.26
N VAL A 217 28.37 11.41 -2.94
CA VAL A 217 29.03 10.87 -4.13
C VAL A 217 30.54 11.14 -4.04
N PRO A 218 31.38 10.10 -3.80
CA PRO A 218 32.79 10.30 -3.52
C PRO A 218 33.52 11.08 -4.60
N ASN A 219 34.07 12.24 -4.25
CA ASN A 219 34.82 13.12 -5.11
C ASN A 219 35.96 13.87 -4.36
N PRO A 220 37.03 13.17 -3.90
CA PRO A 220 38.07 13.77 -3.04
C PRO A 220 38.81 14.98 -3.63
N GLY A 221 38.67 15.18 -4.94
CA GLY A 221 39.25 16.30 -5.68
C GLY A 221 38.39 17.55 -5.73
N GLN A 222 37.13 17.51 -5.26
CA GLN A 222 36.19 18.63 -5.15
C GLN A 222 36.14 19.48 -6.44
N ALA A 223 36.11 18.81 -7.60
CA ALA A 223 36.03 19.47 -8.89
C ALA A 223 34.64 20.10 -9.07
N ASP A 224 34.62 21.36 -9.49
CA ASP A 224 33.43 22.17 -9.76
C ASP A 224 33.78 23.05 -10.98
N GLY A 225 33.48 22.54 -12.16
CA GLY A 225 33.90 23.08 -13.44
C GLY A 225 33.14 24.34 -13.85
N ASP A 226 31.90 24.50 -13.40
CA ASP A 226 31.03 25.62 -13.73
C ASP A 226 30.93 26.69 -12.62
N GLY A 227 31.35 26.33 -11.40
CA GLY A 227 31.51 27.22 -10.25
C GLY A 227 30.20 27.52 -9.52
N ASP A 228 29.19 26.67 -9.65
CA ASP A 228 27.89 26.86 -9.01
C ASP A 228 27.84 26.38 -7.54
N GLY A 229 28.89 25.70 -7.08
CA GLY A 229 29.04 25.15 -5.74
C GLY A 229 28.61 23.68 -5.61
N ARG A 230 28.22 23.03 -6.70
CA ARG A 230 27.94 21.59 -6.79
C ARG A 230 29.08 20.90 -7.54
N GLY A 231 29.55 19.77 -7.02
CA GLY A 231 30.69 19.11 -7.65
C GLY A 231 30.32 18.41 -8.95
N ASP A 232 31.24 18.38 -9.91
CA ASP A 232 31.07 17.76 -11.24
C ASP A 232 30.54 16.32 -11.18
N ARG A 233 30.78 15.61 -10.06
CA ARG A 233 30.34 14.22 -9.84
C ARG A 233 28.87 14.05 -9.47
N CYS A 234 28.27 15.07 -8.89
CA CYS A 234 26.87 15.07 -8.46
C CYS A 234 26.07 16.21 -9.11
N ASP A 235 26.70 16.90 -10.05
CA ASP A 235 26.08 17.90 -10.89
C ASP A 235 25.52 17.25 -12.16
N GLY A 236 24.23 17.48 -12.41
CA GLY A 236 23.54 17.00 -13.60
C GLY A 236 23.69 17.93 -14.81
N ASP A 237 24.30 19.10 -14.62
CA ASP A 237 24.47 20.11 -15.67
C ASP A 237 25.86 20.02 -16.34
N VAL A 238 26.74 19.11 -15.89
CA VAL A 238 28.03 18.77 -16.49
C VAL A 238 27.88 17.53 -17.38
N ASP A 239 28.55 17.53 -18.53
CA ASP A 239 28.68 16.40 -19.47
C ASP A 239 29.93 15.60 -19.10
N GLN A 240 29.76 14.52 -18.31
CA GLN A 240 30.90 13.80 -17.72
C GLN A 240 31.67 12.93 -18.72
N ASP A 241 31.02 12.41 -19.76
CA ASP A 241 31.64 11.53 -20.76
C ASP A 241 32.04 12.22 -22.08
N GLY A 242 31.58 13.46 -22.28
CA GLY A 242 31.92 14.33 -23.39
C GLY A 242 31.15 14.06 -24.68
N ASP A 243 29.98 13.44 -24.62
CA ASP A 243 29.15 13.15 -25.79
C ASP A 243 28.23 14.32 -26.22
N GLY A 244 28.12 15.34 -25.37
CA GLY A 244 27.35 16.56 -25.60
C GLY A 244 25.97 16.59 -24.94
N PHE A 245 25.60 15.56 -24.19
CA PHE A 245 24.42 15.53 -23.33
C PHE A 245 24.86 15.56 -21.85
N THR A 246 23.98 16.08 -21.01
CA THR A 246 24.17 16.09 -19.56
C THR A 246 22.99 15.32 -18.95
N GLY A 247 23.10 14.86 -17.71
CA GLY A 247 21.97 14.28 -16.99
C GLY A 247 20.71 15.16 -17.02
N ALA A 248 20.87 16.48 -16.88
CA ALA A 248 19.78 17.46 -17.00
C ALA A 248 19.27 17.66 -18.44
N ALA A 249 20.09 17.40 -19.45
CA ALA A 249 19.69 17.39 -20.85
C ALA A 249 19.00 16.08 -21.29
N GLY A 250 18.83 15.13 -20.36
CA GLY A 250 18.13 13.87 -20.57
C GLY A 250 19.03 12.63 -20.67
N ASP A 251 20.33 12.77 -20.39
CA ASP A 251 21.21 11.62 -20.30
C ASP A 251 20.87 10.73 -19.11
N CYS A 252 20.66 9.45 -19.38
CA CYS A 252 20.29 8.44 -18.40
C CYS A 252 21.49 7.66 -17.85
N ASP A 253 22.68 7.79 -18.46
CA ASP A 253 23.97 7.33 -17.93
C ASP A 253 25.11 8.23 -18.43
N ASP A 254 25.21 9.42 -17.83
CA ASP A 254 26.17 10.50 -18.16
C ASP A 254 27.67 10.09 -18.07
N GLY A 255 27.96 8.86 -17.62
CA GLY A 255 29.29 8.28 -17.58
C GLY A 255 29.61 7.33 -18.75
N ASP A 256 28.65 7.05 -19.64
CA ASP A 256 28.82 6.18 -20.82
C ASP A 256 28.43 6.91 -22.12
N PRO A 257 29.41 7.29 -22.98
CA PRO A 257 29.16 8.09 -24.20
C PRO A 257 28.45 7.30 -25.31
N ALA A 258 27.97 6.09 -24.99
CA ALA A 258 27.08 5.29 -25.81
C ALA A 258 25.59 5.49 -25.46
N VAL A 259 25.30 6.09 -24.32
CA VAL A 259 23.98 6.25 -23.71
C VAL A 259 23.64 7.73 -23.71
N PHE A 260 22.69 8.15 -24.55
CA PHE A 260 22.27 9.55 -24.63
C PHE A 260 20.96 9.71 -25.40
N PRO A 261 20.20 10.80 -25.20
CA PRO A 261 18.97 11.08 -25.94
C PRO A 261 19.08 10.91 -27.46
N GLY A 262 18.39 9.90 -28.00
CA GLY A 262 18.34 9.63 -29.43
C GLY A 262 19.55 8.87 -29.99
N ALA A 263 20.33 8.18 -29.14
CA ALA A 263 21.25 7.15 -29.60
C ALA A 263 20.53 6.02 -30.35
N MET A 264 21.28 5.02 -30.82
CA MET A 264 20.70 3.83 -31.44
C MET A 264 20.84 2.65 -30.50
N GLU A 265 19.71 2.05 -30.17
CA GLU A 265 19.62 0.82 -29.38
C GLU A 265 20.52 -0.30 -29.89
N ARG A 266 21.41 -0.77 -29.01
CA ARG A 266 22.44 -1.79 -29.29
C ARG A 266 21.97 -3.19 -28.95
N CYS A 267 20.75 -3.35 -28.43
CA CYS A 267 20.17 -4.62 -28.04
C CYS A 267 20.97 -5.31 -26.91
N ASN A 268 21.44 -4.54 -25.93
CA ASN A 268 22.30 -4.94 -24.81
C ASN A 268 21.57 -4.91 -23.45
N GLY A 269 20.29 -4.53 -23.41
CA GLY A 269 19.49 -4.37 -22.20
C GLY A 269 19.71 -3.04 -21.46
N VAL A 270 20.46 -2.12 -22.06
CA VAL A 270 20.60 -0.72 -21.63
C VAL A 270 19.62 0.13 -22.46
N ASP A 271 19.12 1.21 -21.88
CA ASP A 271 18.35 2.24 -22.59
C ASP A 271 19.34 3.18 -23.27
N ASP A 272 19.92 2.74 -24.39
CA ASP A 272 21.01 3.49 -25.04
C ASP A 272 20.52 4.87 -25.51
N ASP A 273 19.24 5.02 -25.89
CA ASP A 273 18.69 6.27 -26.41
C ASP A 273 17.91 7.12 -25.40
N CYS A 274 17.90 6.70 -24.12
CA CYS A 274 17.25 7.34 -22.99
C CYS A 274 15.76 7.68 -23.21
N ASP A 275 15.07 6.92 -24.05
CA ASP A 275 13.64 7.08 -24.29
C ASP A 275 12.76 6.27 -23.32
N GLY A 276 13.40 5.57 -22.38
CA GLY A 276 12.78 4.67 -21.41
C GLY A 276 12.60 3.25 -21.96
N TYR A 277 13.10 2.93 -23.15
CA TYR A 277 12.97 1.60 -23.77
C TYR A 277 14.32 0.95 -23.98
N PRO A 278 14.85 0.25 -22.97
CA PRO A 278 15.96 -0.66 -23.17
C PRO A 278 15.69 -1.58 -24.36
N ASP A 279 16.54 -1.52 -25.39
CA ASP A 279 16.44 -2.24 -26.67
C ASP A 279 15.23 -1.86 -27.56
N GLY A 280 14.70 -0.65 -27.47
CA GLY A 280 13.62 -0.11 -28.31
C GLY A 280 13.85 -0.34 -29.82
N GLY A 281 12.93 -1.03 -30.49
CA GLY A 281 13.03 -1.23 -31.95
C GLY A 281 14.10 -2.24 -32.41
N CYS A 282 14.70 -3.00 -31.48
CA CYS A 282 15.54 -4.14 -31.80
C CYS A 282 14.79 -5.24 -32.56
N PRO A 283 15.48 -6.04 -33.42
CA PRO A 283 14.84 -7.17 -34.09
C PRO A 283 14.24 -8.16 -33.09
N GLY A 284 12.90 -8.28 -33.09
CA GLY A 284 12.17 -9.12 -32.13
C GLY A 284 11.57 -8.36 -30.95
N ASP A 285 11.68 -7.03 -30.90
CA ASP A 285 10.90 -6.20 -29.99
C ASP A 285 9.41 -6.37 -30.29
N VAL A 286 8.72 -7.00 -29.35
CA VAL A 286 7.29 -7.30 -29.43
C VAL A 286 6.45 -6.30 -28.63
N ARG A 287 7.05 -5.32 -27.94
CA ARG A 287 6.34 -4.38 -27.04
C ARG A 287 5.30 -3.54 -27.78
N SER A 288 4.25 -3.10 -27.06
CA SER A 288 3.14 -2.37 -27.66
C SER A 288 3.60 -0.95 -28.04
N PRO A 289 3.13 -0.39 -29.18
CA PRO A 289 3.20 1.04 -29.40
C PRO A 289 2.54 1.81 -28.25
N VAL A 290 3.00 3.02 -28.00
CA VAL A 290 2.41 3.93 -27.00
C VAL A 290 1.80 5.17 -27.66
N VAL A 291 0.86 5.78 -26.96
CA VAL A 291 0.21 7.04 -27.32
C VAL A 291 0.47 8.05 -26.23
N VAL A 292 1.07 9.19 -26.59
CA VAL A 292 1.24 10.32 -25.69
C VAL A 292 -0.09 11.04 -25.49
N LEU A 293 -0.55 11.08 -24.25
CA LEU A 293 -1.72 11.83 -23.83
C LEU A 293 -1.22 13.15 -23.20
N PRO A 294 -1.54 14.31 -23.79
CA PRO A 294 -1.03 15.58 -23.30
C PRO A 294 -1.63 15.94 -21.94
N ALA A 295 -0.86 16.71 -21.18
CA ALA A 295 -1.28 17.28 -19.91
C ALA A 295 -2.57 18.10 -20.09
N GLY A 296 -3.55 17.91 -19.20
CA GLY A 296 -4.85 18.48 -19.42
C GLY A 296 -5.85 18.17 -18.33
N ASP A 297 -6.96 18.89 -18.41
CA ASP A 297 -8.10 18.68 -17.54
C ASP A 297 -8.88 17.45 -18.03
N VAL A 298 -9.30 16.62 -17.10
CA VAL A 298 -10.03 15.38 -17.36
C VAL A 298 -11.16 15.21 -16.36
N LEU A 299 -12.29 14.75 -16.87
CA LEU A 299 -13.42 14.35 -16.06
C LEU A 299 -13.13 12.99 -15.43
N ILE A 300 -13.23 12.87 -14.12
CA ILE A 300 -13.07 11.61 -13.39
C ILE A 300 -14.36 11.33 -12.64
N GLY A 301 -14.89 10.12 -12.81
CA GLY A 301 -16.12 9.66 -12.16
C GLY A 301 -17.36 9.80 -13.00
N SER A 302 -18.48 9.38 -12.41
CA SER A 302 -19.78 9.30 -13.04
C SER A 302 -20.83 10.16 -12.34
N LEU A 303 -21.97 10.32 -13.01
CA LEU A 303 -23.18 10.93 -12.47
C LEU A 303 -24.25 9.87 -12.13
N ASP A 304 -23.87 8.59 -12.15
CA ASP A 304 -24.80 7.46 -12.06
C ASP A 304 -25.35 7.23 -10.64
N ALA A 305 -24.78 7.86 -9.62
CA ALA A 305 -25.27 7.84 -8.23
C ALA A 305 -25.27 9.25 -7.60
N ASP A 306 -26.12 9.48 -6.58
CA ASP A 306 -26.12 10.72 -5.80
C ASP A 306 -24.96 10.74 -4.80
N PRO A 307 -23.96 11.64 -4.97
CA PRO A 307 -22.80 11.69 -4.07
C PRO A 307 -23.18 11.98 -2.61
N ALA A 308 -24.26 12.75 -2.38
CA ALA A 308 -24.70 13.08 -1.03
C ALA A 308 -25.36 11.87 -0.36
N ALA A 309 -26.06 11.02 -1.11
CA ALA A 309 -26.60 9.76 -0.60
C ALA A 309 -25.46 8.79 -0.28
N CYS A 310 -24.52 8.58 -1.23
CA CYS A 310 -23.37 7.71 -1.06
C CYS A 310 -22.44 8.11 0.10
N ALA A 311 -22.33 9.41 0.39
CA ALA A 311 -21.57 9.90 1.53
C ALA A 311 -22.22 9.56 2.89
N ARG A 312 -23.55 9.40 2.94
CA ARG A 312 -24.30 9.03 4.14
C ARG A 312 -24.36 7.52 4.33
N ASP A 313 -24.66 6.80 3.26
CA ASP A 313 -24.74 5.35 3.23
C ASP A 313 -24.24 4.85 1.88
N PHE A 314 -23.11 4.13 1.91
CA PHE A 314 -22.44 3.67 0.70
C PHE A 314 -23.19 2.53 0.01
N GLY A 315 -24.07 1.83 0.72
CA GLY A 315 -24.86 0.71 0.18
C GLY A 315 -26.09 1.14 -0.61
N THR A 316 -26.39 2.45 -0.72
CA THR A 316 -27.62 2.94 -1.35
C THR A 316 -27.65 2.77 -2.85
N ASP A 317 -26.47 2.85 -3.49
CA ASP A 317 -26.33 2.70 -4.92
C ASP A 317 -25.06 1.90 -5.25
N GLU A 318 -25.17 1.16 -6.34
CA GLU A 318 -24.19 0.21 -6.78
C GLU A 318 -22.95 0.86 -7.45
N ASN A 319 -23.06 2.17 -7.76
CA ASN A 319 -22.02 3.03 -8.35
C ASN A 319 -21.49 4.07 -7.35
N CYS A 320 -21.74 3.90 -6.04
CA CYS A 320 -21.28 4.85 -5.02
C CYS A 320 -19.75 4.99 -4.96
N ASP A 321 -18.99 4.03 -5.51
CA ASP A 321 -17.53 4.07 -5.64
C ASP A 321 -17.03 4.86 -6.86
N GLU A 322 -17.93 5.32 -7.73
CA GLU A 322 -17.62 6.03 -8.97
C GLU A 322 -17.94 7.54 -8.89
N VAL A 323 -18.49 8.00 -7.76
CA VAL A 323 -18.97 9.38 -7.56
C VAL A 323 -18.18 10.11 -6.45
N PRO A 324 -18.10 11.45 -6.48
CA PRO A 324 -18.65 12.37 -7.47
C PRO A 324 -17.82 12.42 -8.77
N GLN A 325 -18.51 12.75 -9.87
CA GLN A 325 -17.84 13.23 -11.07
C GLN A 325 -17.20 14.60 -10.82
N GLN A 326 -15.92 14.74 -11.14
CA GLN A 326 -15.17 15.98 -10.94
C GLN A 326 -14.08 16.15 -12.00
N VAL A 327 -13.61 17.38 -12.18
CA VAL A 327 -12.49 17.68 -13.07
C VAL A 327 -11.20 17.65 -12.26
N VAL A 328 -10.23 16.85 -12.70
CA VAL A 328 -8.85 16.88 -12.19
C VAL A 328 -7.91 17.23 -13.34
N ARG A 329 -6.71 17.69 -13.02
CA ARG A 329 -5.66 17.92 -14.01
C ARG A 329 -4.63 16.80 -13.94
N LEU A 330 -4.35 16.17 -15.08
CA LEU A 330 -3.27 15.19 -15.20
C LEU A 330 -2.10 15.79 -16.00
N SER A 331 -0.89 15.47 -15.57
CA SER A 331 0.35 15.65 -16.32
C SER A 331 0.34 14.77 -17.58
N ALA A 332 1.24 15.08 -18.51
CA ALA A 332 1.36 14.27 -19.72
C ALA A 332 1.93 12.89 -19.39
N PHE A 333 1.42 11.86 -20.05
CA PHE A 333 1.94 10.50 -19.93
C PHE A 333 1.73 9.74 -21.24
N ALA A 334 2.51 8.69 -21.46
CA ALA A 334 2.32 7.76 -22.56
C ALA A 334 1.64 6.48 -22.05
N MET A 335 0.75 5.89 -22.86
CA MET A 335 0.07 4.62 -22.53
C MET A 335 0.17 3.64 -23.69
N GLU A 336 0.38 2.35 -23.39
CA GLU A 336 0.31 1.28 -24.38
C GLU A 336 -1.04 1.25 -25.12
N THR A 337 -1.00 1.09 -26.44
CA THR A 337 -2.20 1.09 -27.29
C THR A 337 -3.16 -0.05 -26.98
N HIS A 338 -2.67 -1.17 -26.45
CA HIS A 338 -3.46 -2.34 -26.11
C HIS A 338 -2.89 -3.05 -24.87
N GLU A 339 -3.59 -4.05 -24.37
CA GLU A 339 -3.15 -4.88 -23.24
C GLU A 339 -1.89 -5.67 -23.58
N VAL A 340 -1.04 -5.93 -22.59
CA VAL A 340 0.18 -6.73 -22.77
C VAL A 340 -0.18 -8.13 -23.25
N THR A 341 0.42 -8.57 -24.35
CA THR A 341 0.13 -9.87 -24.97
C THR A 341 0.95 -11.00 -24.35
N ASN A 342 0.57 -12.26 -24.63
CA ASN A 342 1.36 -13.41 -24.20
C ASN A 342 2.77 -13.41 -24.82
N ASP A 343 2.94 -13.01 -26.08
CA ASP A 343 4.27 -12.90 -26.71
C ASP A 343 5.14 -11.83 -26.04
N GLN A 344 4.57 -10.67 -25.77
CA GLN A 344 5.22 -9.59 -25.03
C GLN A 344 5.68 -10.04 -23.65
N TYR A 345 4.78 -10.63 -22.87
CA TYR A 345 5.12 -11.11 -21.54
C TYR A 345 6.15 -12.25 -21.57
N ARG A 346 6.12 -13.12 -22.60
CA ARG A 346 7.14 -14.17 -22.81
C ARG A 346 8.54 -13.60 -23.03
N ASP A 347 8.67 -12.46 -23.72
CA ASP A 347 9.98 -11.83 -23.91
C ASP A 347 10.58 -11.38 -22.57
N CYS A 348 9.78 -10.74 -21.71
CA CYS A 348 10.21 -10.37 -20.36
C CYS A 348 10.65 -11.58 -19.53
N VAL A 349 9.91 -12.70 -19.62
CA VAL A 349 10.26 -13.95 -18.92
C VAL A 349 11.53 -14.57 -19.48
N ALA A 350 11.71 -14.56 -20.81
CA ALA A 350 12.88 -15.12 -21.47
C ALA A 350 14.17 -14.33 -21.14
N ARG A 351 14.05 -13.01 -21.01
CA ARG A 351 15.16 -12.12 -20.63
C ARG A 351 15.46 -12.15 -19.13
N GLY A 352 14.53 -12.62 -18.30
CA GLY A 352 14.74 -12.88 -16.87
C GLY A 352 14.01 -11.97 -15.86
N PRO A 353 13.66 -10.70 -16.16
CA PRO A 353 12.98 -9.83 -15.20
C PRO A 353 11.60 -10.34 -14.73
N CYS A 354 10.82 -10.97 -15.62
CA CYS A 354 9.47 -11.44 -15.28
C CYS A 354 9.44 -12.93 -14.90
N ARG A 355 8.43 -13.30 -14.09
CA ARG A 355 8.07 -14.70 -13.82
C ARG A 355 6.85 -15.11 -14.65
N ALA A 356 6.90 -16.27 -15.31
CA ALA A 356 5.78 -16.81 -16.10
C ALA A 356 4.48 -16.87 -15.28
N PRO A 357 3.29 -16.52 -15.83
CA PRO A 357 2.00 -16.38 -15.13
C PRO A 357 1.65 -17.49 -14.13
N VAL A 358 0.79 -17.17 -13.16
CA VAL A 358 0.42 -18.11 -12.08
C VAL A 358 -0.29 -19.31 -12.66
N VAL A 359 0.24 -20.50 -12.39
CA VAL A 359 -0.42 -21.77 -12.72
C VAL A 359 -1.40 -22.11 -11.61
N VAL A 360 -2.70 -22.02 -11.92
CA VAL A 360 -3.79 -22.38 -11.01
C VAL A 360 -4.26 -23.78 -11.36
N GLU A 361 -4.14 -24.72 -10.42
CA GLU A 361 -4.54 -26.12 -10.62
C GLU A 361 -6.03 -26.23 -11.02
N GLY A 362 -6.33 -27.14 -11.95
CA GLY A 362 -7.70 -27.34 -12.45
C GLY A 362 -8.18 -26.27 -13.44
N THR A 363 -7.32 -25.32 -13.85
CA THR A 363 -7.65 -24.28 -14.83
C THR A 363 -6.83 -24.41 -16.11
N ALA A 364 -7.19 -23.62 -17.13
CA ALA A 364 -6.45 -23.54 -18.39
C ALA A 364 -5.14 -22.74 -18.30
N SER A 365 -4.78 -22.16 -17.14
CA SER A 365 -3.65 -21.23 -16.96
C SER A 365 -2.34 -21.71 -17.59
N ALA A 366 -1.92 -22.95 -17.33
CA ALA A 366 -0.69 -23.51 -17.89
C ALA A 366 -0.73 -23.63 -19.42
N GLY A 367 -1.86 -24.07 -19.98
CA GLY A 367 -2.04 -24.26 -21.42
C GLY A 367 -2.36 -22.97 -22.17
N TRP A 368 -2.90 -21.96 -21.51
CA TRP A 368 -3.19 -20.66 -22.09
C TRP A 368 -1.91 -19.95 -22.50
N TYR A 369 -1.03 -19.71 -21.52
CA TYR A 369 0.20 -18.96 -21.70
C TYR A 369 1.24 -19.69 -22.57
N ALA A 370 1.28 -21.02 -22.51
CA ALA A 370 2.22 -21.81 -23.28
C ALA A 370 1.85 -21.99 -24.76
N GLU A 371 0.60 -21.73 -25.15
CA GLU A 371 0.10 -21.93 -26.52
C GLU A 371 0.60 -20.82 -27.46
N PRO A 372 1.45 -21.12 -28.47
CA PRO A 372 1.94 -20.10 -29.41
C PRO A 372 0.81 -19.44 -30.20
N ALA A 373 -0.27 -20.15 -30.51
CA ALA A 373 -1.42 -19.60 -31.22
C ALA A 373 -2.22 -18.54 -30.43
N ARG A 374 -1.86 -18.29 -29.16
CA ARG A 374 -2.43 -17.24 -28.31
C ARG A 374 -1.46 -16.08 -28.06
N GLY A 375 -0.36 -16.02 -28.81
CA GLY A 375 0.68 -15.00 -28.64
C GLY A 375 0.18 -13.57 -28.71
N ASP A 376 -0.82 -13.30 -29.54
CA ASP A 376 -1.46 -12.00 -29.77
C ASP A 376 -2.61 -11.66 -28.82
N ARG A 377 -2.90 -12.53 -27.84
CA ARG A 377 -3.97 -12.33 -26.85
C ARG A 377 -3.41 -11.75 -25.56
N PRO A 378 -4.22 -11.03 -24.76
CA PRO A 378 -3.77 -10.52 -23.47
C PRO A 378 -3.20 -11.62 -22.59
N VAL A 379 -2.12 -11.29 -21.89
CA VAL A 379 -1.64 -12.11 -20.79
C VAL A 379 -2.64 -11.99 -19.63
N VAL A 380 -3.02 -13.14 -19.09
CA VAL A 380 -3.96 -13.30 -17.96
C VAL A 380 -3.39 -14.31 -16.97
N TRP A 381 -4.00 -14.48 -15.81
CA TRP A 381 -3.41 -15.16 -14.64
C TRP A 381 -2.10 -14.51 -14.17
N VAL A 382 -2.04 -13.20 -14.22
CA VAL A 382 -0.98 -12.38 -13.62
C VAL A 382 -1.55 -11.64 -12.42
N ASP A 383 -0.75 -11.56 -11.35
CA ASP A 383 -1.05 -10.75 -10.17
C ASP A 383 -0.49 -9.31 -10.36
N GLN A 384 -0.88 -8.38 -9.48
CA GLN A 384 -0.47 -6.97 -9.61
C GLN A 384 1.06 -6.80 -9.53
N GLY A 385 1.75 -7.59 -8.71
CA GLY A 385 3.20 -7.54 -8.58
C GLY A 385 3.92 -7.97 -9.86
N ARG A 386 3.43 -9.03 -10.52
CA ARG A 386 3.94 -9.50 -11.81
C ARG A 386 3.68 -8.52 -12.95
N ALA A 387 2.52 -7.87 -12.94
CA ALA A 387 2.16 -6.84 -13.91
C ALA A 387 3.05 -5.60 -13.74
N SER A 388 3.23 -5.13 -12.50
CA SER A 388 4.15 -4.03 -12.16
C SER A 388 5.59 -4.35 -12.54
N THR A 389 6.06 -5.58 -12.33
CA THR A 389 7.40 -6.01 -12.74
C THR A 389 7.59 -5.90 -14.25
N TYR A 390 6.60 -6.30 -15.05
CA TYR A 390 6.66 -6.14 -16.50
C TYR A 390 6.68 -4.66 -16.91
N CYS A 391 5.81 -3.83 -16.32
CA CYS A 391 5.78 -2.41 -16.66
C CYS A 391 7.12 -1.72 -16.35
N ARG A 392 7.74 -2.03 -15.21
CA ARG A 392 9.07 -1.51 -14.85
C ARG A 392 10.17 -1.99 -15.79
N TRP A 393 10.10 -3.25 -16.24
CA TRP A 393 11.04 -3.78 -17.22
C TRP A 393 11.01 -2.99 -18.54
N ILE A 394 9.85 -2.46 -18.92
CA ILE A 394 9.69 -1.66 -20.14
C ILE A 394 9.75 -0.14 -19.88
N GLY A 395 10.40 0.27 -18.78
CA GLY A 395 10.62 1.68 -18.38
C GLY A 395 9.35 2.44 -17.99
N GLY A 396 8.33 1.74 -17.49
CA GLY A 396 7.06 2.33 -17.09
C GLY A 396 6.52 1.79 -15.79
N ASP A 397 5.24 2.03 -15.57
CA ASP A 397 4.49 1.58 -14.40
C ASP A 397 3.09 1.09 -14.81
N LEU A 398 2.40 0.46 -13.86
CA LEU A 398 0.96 0.29 -14.01
C LEU A 398 0.28 1.66 -14.00
N PRO A 399 -0.75 1.90 -14.85
CA PRO A 399 -1.53 3.13 -14.80
C PRO A 399 -2.13 3.34 -13.41
N THR A 400 -2.24 4.58 -12.97
CA THR A 400 -3.23 4.91 -11.94
C THR A 400 -4.65 4.72 -12.50
N GLU A 401 -5.65 4.56 -11.62
CA GLU A 401 -7.06 4.52 -12.04
C GLU A 401 -7.45 5.72 -12.92
N PHE A 402 -6.80 6.87 -12.70
CA PHE A 402 -7.10 8.15 -13.34
C PHE A 402 -6.41 8.31 -14.68
N GLN A 403 -5.16 7.84 -14.81
CA GLN A 403 -4.49 7.74 -16.11
C GLN A 403 -5.25 6.78 -17.04
N TRP A 404 -5.73 5.66 -16.50
CA TRP A 404 -6.57 4.73 -17.25
C TRP A 404 -7.87 5.38 -17.72
N GLU A 405 -8.60 6.05 -16.82
CA GLU A 405 -9.86 6.73 -17.19
C GLU A 405 -9.64 7.85 -18.21
N ARG A 406 -8.55 8.62 -18.06
CA ARG A 406 -8.12 9.65 -19.01
C ARG A 406 -7.86 9.08 -20.40
N ALA A 407 -7.23 7.91 -20.48
CA ALA A 407 -6.98 7.22 -21.74
C ALA A 407 -8.30 6.75 -22.38
N ALA A 408 -9.19 6.15 -21.58
CA ALA A 408 -10.51 5.72 -22.02
C ALA A 408 -11.38 6.86 -22.58
N ARG A 409 -11.21 8.09 -22.07
CA ARG A 409 -11.88 9.28 -22.61
C ARG A 409 -11.25 9.86 -23.89
N GLY A 410 -10.08 9.39 -24.30
CA GLY A 410 -9.48 9.69 -25.60
C GLY A 410 -9.23 11.19 -25.86
N ASP A 411 -9.77 11.70 -26.98
CA ASP A 411 -9.67 13.08 -27.44
C ASP A 411 -10.73 14.03 -26.82
N ALA A 412 -11.70 13.48 -26.08
CA ALA A 412 -12.72 14.22 -25.37
C ALA A 412 -12.61 14.00 -23.84
N PRO A 413 -11.49 14.40 -23.21
CA PRO A 413 -11.18 14.07 -21.81
C PRO A 413 -12.17 14.68 -20.79
N THR A 414 -12.89 15.74 -21.17
CA THR A 414 -13.88 16.42 -20.31
C THR A 414 -15.33 16.13 -20.68
N GLN A 415 -15.56 15.22 -21.64
CA GLN A 415 -16.91 14.83 -22.02
C GLN A 415 -17.38 13.65 -21.16
N ASP A 416 -18.59 13.79 -20.62
CA ASP A 416 -19.28 12.68 -19.96
C ASP A 416 -19.77 11.66 -20.99
N ARG A 417 -19.38 10.40 -20.81
CA ARG A 417 -19.71 9.25 -21.65
C ARG A 417 -19.66 7.99 -20.82
N ARG A 418 -20.60 7.07 -21.03
CA ARG A 418 -20.66 5.80 -20.30
C ARG A 418 -19.58 4.80 -20.72
N TYR A 419 -19.35 4.67 -22.02
CA TYR A 419 -18.36 3.76 -22.62
C TYR A 419 -17.35 4.55 -23.48
N VAL A 420 -16.25 3.89 -23.82
CA VAL A 420 -15.14 4.45 -24.65
C VAL A 420 -15.65 5.07 -25.96
N TRP A 421 -16.69 4.48 -26.55
CA TRP A 421 -17.33 4.91 -27.81
C TRP A 421 -18.56 5.81 -27.66
N GLY A 422 -19.05 6.07 -26.44
CA GLY A 422 -20.29 6.82 -26.19
C GLY A 422 -21.22 6.13 -25.21
N ASP A 423 -22.51 6.44 -25.26
CA ASP A 423 -23.47 6.00 -24.23
C ASP A 423 -24.24 4.73 -24.58
N ASP A 424 -24.28 4.38 -25.87
CA ASP A 424 -25.00 3.20 -26.34
C ASP A 424 -24.29 1.91 -25.92
N ALA A 425 -25.04 1.01 -25.29
CA ALA A 425 -24.54 -0.32 -24.94
C ALA A 425 -24.14 -1.09 -26.21
N PRO A 426 -22.97 -1.77 -26.21
CA PRO A 426 -22.48 -2.52 -27.34
C PRO A 426 -23.24 -3.83 -27.54
N ALA A 427 -23.29 -4.30 -28.77
CA ALA A 427 -23.77 -5.63 -29.14
C ALA A 427 -22.64 -6.67 -29.12
N CYS A 428 -22.99 -7.96 -29.09
CA CYS A 428 -22.00 -9.04 -29.26
C CYS A 428 -21.21 -8.85 -30.55
N GLY A 429 -19.88 -9.01 -30.48
CA GLY A 429 -18.97 -8.85 -31.60
C GLY A 429 -18.45 -7.42 -31.82
N GLU A 430 -18.97 -6.43 -31.08
CA GLU A 430 -18.42 -5.07 -31.06
C GLU A 430 -17.38 -4.90 -29.95
N VAL A 431 -17.57 -5.65 -28.86
CA VAL A 431 -16.68 -5.81 -27.72
C VAL A 431 -16.74 -7.25 -27.22
N ARG A 432 -15.75 -7.66 -26.42
CA ARG A 432 -15.66 -9.01 -25.84
C ARG A 432 -16.17 -9.03 -24.41
N VAL A 433 -17.33 -9.63 -24.19
CA VAL A 433 -18.07 -9.60 -22.91
C VAL A 433 -18.79 -10.93 -22.65
N SER A 434 -19.27 -11.09 -21.42
CA SER A 434 -19.96 -12.31 -20.98
C SER A 434 -21.19 -12.61 -21.82
N GLY A 435 -21.38 -13.89 -22.15
CA GLY A 435 -22.49 -14.37 -22.98
C GLY A 435 -22.27 -14.21 -24.48
N CYS A 436 -21.24 -13.47 -24.91
CA CYS A 436 -20.84 -13.32 -26.32
C CYS A 436 -19.57 -14.12 -26.63
N ASP A 437 -18.57 -14.06 -25.73
CA ASP A 437 -17.24 -14.62 -25.95
C ASP A 437 -16.82 -15.54 -24.81
N ALA A 438 -16.22 -16.68 -25.14
CA ALA A 438 -15.81 -17.69 -24.16
C ALA A 438 -14.39 -17.48 -23.61
N GLU A 439 -13.57 -16.69 -24.31
CA GLU A 439 -12.16 -16.44 -24.00
C GLU A 439 -11.74 -15.04 -24.48
N PRO A 440 -10.65 -14.46 -23.92
CA PRO A 440 -10.03 -13.24 -24.47
C PRO A 440 -9.65 -13.44 -25.93
N GLY A 441 -9.80 -12.43 -26.77
CA GLY A 441 -9.37 -12.51 -28.17
C GLY A 441 -8.02 -11.83 -28.41
N PRO A 442 -7.58 -11.80 -29.68
CA PRO A 442 -6.43 -11.01 -30.05
C PRO A 442 -6.66 -9.53 -29.78
N VAL A 443 -5.63 -8.84 -29.31
CA VAL A 443 -5.66 -7.40 -29.04
C VAL A 443 -5.95 -6.60 -30.31
N GLY A 444 -6.64 -5.48 -30.16
CA GLY A 444 -7.07 -4.56 -31.21
C GLY A 444 -8.12 -5.10 -32.18
N THR A 445 -8.80 -6.20 -31.85
CA THR A 445 -9.82 -6.80 -32.73
C THR A 445 -11.24 -6.29 -32.48
N SER A 446 -11.50 -5.61 -31.36
CA SER A 446 -12.81 -5.04 -31.07
C SER A 446 -13.04 -3.77 -31.90
N PRO A 447 -14.00 -3.76 -32.85
CA PRO A 447 -14.11 -2.66 -33.82
C PRO A 447 -14.67 -1.38 -33.21
N ARG A 448 -15.41 -1.47 -32.09
CA ARG A 448 -16.07 -0.32 -31.46
C ARG A 448 -15.24 0.28 -30.34
N ASP A 449 -14.34 -0.50 -29.78
CA ASP A 449 -13.54 -0.13 -28.63
C ASP A 449 -12.17 0.39 -29.04
N ARG A 450 -12.20 1.62 -29.58
CA ARG A 450 -11.03 2.33 -30.06
C ARG A 450 -11.21 3.82 -29.81
N THR A 451 -10.28 4.39 -29.07
CA THR A 451 -10.16 5.85 -28.90
C THR A 451 -9.65 6.50 -30.18
N ALA A 452 -9.92 7.79 -30.38
CA ALA A 452 -9.41 8.55 -31.53
C ALA A 452 -7.88 8.55 -31.64
N ASN A 453 -7.19 8.43 -30.51
CA ASN A 453 -5.73 8.40 -30.45
C ASN A 453 -5.15 6.98 -30.63
N GLY A 454 -5.99 5.97 -30.88
CA GLY A 454 -5.55 4.63 -31.28
C GLY A 454 -5.39 3.63 -30.13
N ILE A 455 -5.72 4.00 -28.90
CA ILE A 455 -5.81 3.06 -27.77
C ILE A 455 -7.09 2.21 -27.94
N VAL A 456 -6.96 0.90 -27.83
CA VAL A 456 -8.00 -0.11 -28.09
C VAL A 456 -8.20 -1.04 -26.90
N ASP A 457 -9.31 -1.79 -26.94
CA ASP A 457 -9.66 -2.84 -25.96
C ASP A 457 -9.68 -2.32 -24.50
N LEU A 458 -10.16 -1.09 -24.30
CA LEU A 458 -10.36 -0.47 -22.98
C LEU A 458 -11.72 -0.86 -22.36
N GLY A 459 -12.63 -1.43 -23.14
CA GLY A 459 -13.99 -1.84 -22.81
C GLY A 459 -14.22 -3.30 -23.20
N GLY A 460 -13.97 -4.23 -22.28
CA GLY A 460 -14.10 -5.67 -22.46
C GLY A 460 -12.76 -6.38 -22.67
N ASN A 461 -12.81 -7.57 -23.24
CA ASN A 461 -11.67 -8.49 -23.42
C ASN A 461 -11.13 -9.01 -22.07
N VAL A 462 -10.40 -8.19 -21.33
CA VAL A 462 -9.92 -8.48 -19.97
C VAL A 462 -10.04 -7.22 -19.11
N HIS A 463 -10.34 -7.42 -17.83
CA HIS A 463 -10.12 -6.36 -16.85
C HIS A 463 -8.64 -6.02 -16.78
N GLU A 464 -8.33 -4.77 -16.48
CA GLU A 464 -6.96 -4.30 -16.42
C GLU A 464 -6.57 -3.87 -15.02
N LEU A 465 -5.46 -4.43 -14.54
CA LEU A 465 -4.82 -4.01 -13.30
C LEU A 465 -4.32 -2.57 -13.42
N VAL A 466 -4.55 -1.80 -12.36
CA VAL A 466 -4.02 -0.45 -12.16
C VAL A 466 -3.22 -0.42 -10.85
N ALA A 467 -2.44 0.65 -10.63
CA ALA A 467 -1.58 0.79 -9.47
C ALA A 467 -2.37 1.02 -8.16
N GLY A 468 -1.81 0.50 -7.06
CA GLY A 468 -2.30 0.72 -5.70
C GLY A 468 -3.45 -0.18 -5.26
N TYR A 469 -4.01 0.17 -4.10
CA TYR A 469 -5.14 -0.53 -3.49
C TYR A 469 -6.47 0.13 -3.83
N TYR A 470 -7.51 -0.69 -3.87
CA TYR A 470 -8.87 -0.22 -4.01
C TYR A 470 -9.30 0.54 -2.75
N SER A 471 -10.04 1.64 -2.95
CA SER A 471 -10.78 2.32 -1.89
C SER A 471 -12.13 2.76 -2.42
N SER A 472 -13.19 2.38 -1.71
CA SER A 472 -14.57 2.73 -2.03
C SER A 472 -14.79 4.26 -2.03
N ARG A 473 -14.06 4.99 -1.17
CA ARG A 473 -14.17 6.44 -1.02
C ARG A 473 -13.15 7.23 -1.81
N ARG A 474 -12.39 6.59 -2.71
CA ARG A 474 -11.28 7.24 -3.43
C ARG A 474 -11.73 8.49 -4.17
N TYR A 475 -12.85 8.41 -4.88
CA TYR A 475 -13.37 9.51 -5.71
C TYR A 475 -13.87 10.70 -4.88
N MET A 476 -14.26 10.49 -3.61
CA MET A 476 -14.64 11.60 -2.72
C MET A 476 -13.43 12.42 -2.22
N ARG A 477 -12.19 11.95 -2.46
CA ARG A 477 -10.96 12.54 -1.91
C ARG A 477 -9.85 12.62 -2.95
N LEU A 478 -10.18 13.08 -4.16
CA LEU A 478 -9.16 13.27 -5.21
C LEU A 478 -8.35 14.54 -4.96
N ALA A 479 -7.03 14.42 -5.17
CA ALA A 479 -6.20 15.60 -5.36
C ALA A 479 -6.62 16.29 -6.68
N PRO A 480 -6.64 17.62 -6.73
CA PRO A 480 -7.04 18.36 -7.93
C PRO A 480 -6.04 18.21 -9.09
N GLN A 481 -4.80 17.85 -8.80
CA GLN A 481 -3.74 17.60 -9.77
C GLN A 481 -3.08 16.26 -9.46
N ASP A 482 -2.86 15.45 -10.51
CA ASP A 482 -2.15 14.17 -10.48
C ASP A 482 -2.49 13.29 -9.27
N PRO A 483 -3.77 12.94 -9.04
CA PRO A 483 -4.13 12.05 -7.96
C PRO A 483 -3.39 10.70 -8.10
N GLY A 484 -2.58 10.36 -7.10
CA GLY A 484 -1.81 9.12 -7.07
C GLY A 484 -2.64 7.87 -6.72
N PRO A 485 -2.03 6.69 -6.75
CA PRO A 485 -2.66 5.47 -6.24
C PRO A 485 -2.84 5.50 -4.72
N VAL A 486 -3.60 4.55 -4.18
CA VAL A 486 -3.66 4.33 -2.72
C VAL A 486 -2.53 3.39 -2.34
N GLU A 487 -1.56 3.87 -1.56
CA GLU A 487 -0.33 3.11 -1.24
C GLU A 487 -0.54 2.02 -0.19
N THR A 488 -1.51 2.20 0.71
CA THR A 488 -1.79 1.26 1.81
C THR A 488 -3.27 0.87 1.80
N PRO A 489 -3.61 -0.42 1.98
CA PRO A 489 -5.00 -0.85 2.00
C PRO A 489 -5.76 -0.17 3.15
N VAL A 490 -6.81 0.56 2.82
CA VAL A 490 -7.68 1.26 3.78
C VAL A 490 -8.94 0.47 4.13
N GLU A 491 -9.23 -0.57 3.36
CA GLU A 491 -10.39 -1.45 3.46
C GLU A 491 -9.92 -2.91 3.30
N ARG A 492 -10.73 -3.78 2.69
CA ARG A 492 -10.28 -5.11 2.28
C ARG A 492 -9.07 -4.97 1.34
N GLU A 493 -8.10 -5.85 1.49
CA GLU A 493 -6.90 -5.89 0.65
C GLU A 493 -7.26 -6.30 -0.79
N GLN A 494 -7.64 -5.29 -1.58
CA GLN A 494 -8.11 -5.42 -2.95
C GLN A 494 -7.39 -4.41 -3.82
N VAL A 495 -7.32 -4.70 -5.12
CA VAL A 495 -6.78 -3.79 -6.14
C VAL A 495 -7.90 -3.34 -7.07
N PRO A 496 -7.88 -2.09 -7.54
CA PRO A 496 -8.85 -1.67 -8.54
C PRO A 496 -8.54 -2.36 -9.86
N VAL A 497 -9.57 -2.68 -10.62
CA VAL A 497 -9.42 -3.08 -12.02
C VAL A 497 -10.39 -2.32 -12.90
N ARG A 498 -10.02 -2.11 -14.17
CA ARG A 498 -10.75 -1.26 -15.10
C ARG A 498 -11.17 -2.02 -16.36
N GLY A 499 -12.11 -1.44 -17.09
CA GLY A 499 -12.43 -1.82 -18.48
C GLY A 499 -13.38 -2.99 -18.69
N GLY A 500 -13.59 -3.88 -17.72
CA GLY A 500 -14.45 -5.04 -17.93
C GLY A 500 -13.75 -6.16 -18.71
N GLY A 501 -14.22 -7.40 -18.59
CA GLY A 501 -13.63 -8.54 -19.31
C GLY A 501 -14.65 -9.45 -20.00
N HIS A 502 -14.17 -10.41 -20.78
CA HIS A 502 -15.00 -11.39 -21.51
C HIS A 502 -15.90 -12.24 -20.60
N ARG A 503 -15.66 -12.28 -19.28
CA ARG A 503 -16.53 -12.96 -18.30
C ARG A 503 -17.50 -12.02 -17.59
N SER A 504 -17.40 -10.73 -17.83
CA SER A 504 -18.20 -9.70 -17.18
C SER A 504 -19.36 -9.24 -18.06
N PRO A 505 -20.52 -8.92 -17.46
CA PRO A 505 -21.60 -8.25 -18.17
C PRO A 505 -21.13 -6.92 -18.76
N VAL A 506 -21.78 -6.48 -19.83
CA VAL A 506 -21.53 -5.18 -20.49
C VAL A 506 -21.53 -4.01 -19.50
N ALA A 507 -22.36 -4.08 -18.45
CA ALA A 507 -22.45 -3.04 -17.43
C ALA A 507 -21.12 -2.78 -16.67
N PHE A 508 -20.16 -3.71 -16.69
CA PHE A 508 -18.85 -3.55 -16.05
C PHE A 508 -17.78 -3.03 -17.02
N GLY A 509 -18.11 -2.82 -18.30
CA GLY A 509 -17.22 -2.24 -19.29
C GLY A 509 -17.32 -0.72 -19.43
N THR A 510 -17.87 -0.04 -18.42
CA THR A 510 -17.96 1.43 -18.42
C THR A 510 -16.59 2.06 -18.15
N ILE A 511 -16.42 3.32 -18.56
CA ILE A 511 -15.20 4.09 -18.31
C ILE A 511 -14.91 4.21 -16.81
N THR A 512 -15.96 4.24 -15.98
CA THR A 512 -15.88 4.56 -14.56
C THR A 512 -15.90 3.35 -13.65
N TYR A 513 -16.21 2.14 -14.15
CA TYR A 513 -16.21 0.91 -13.36
C TYR A 513 -14.84 0.61 -12.74
N ARG A 514 -14.82 0.18 -11.48
CA ARG A 514 -13.58 0.04 -10.67
C ARG A 514 -13.32 -1.37 -10.15
N GLY A 515 -14.13 -2.35 -10.54
CA GLY A 515 -13.83 -3.75 -10.25
C GLY A 515 -14.20 -4.27 -8.86
N PHE A 516 -14.83 -3.47 -7.98
CA PHE A 516 -15.05 -3.86 -6.58
C PHE A 516 -15.75 -5.22 -6.42
N ARG A 517 -16.72 -5.54 -7.30
CA ARG A 517 -17.48 -6.80 -7.25
C ARG A 517 -16.65 -8.03 -7.57
N LEU A 518 -15.51 -7.87 -8.24
CA LEU A 518 -14.62 -8.98 -8.51
C LEU A 518 -13.83 -9.37 -7.26
N LEU A 519 -13.64 -8.47 -6.29
CA LEU A 519 -12.86 -8.72 -5.07
C LEU A 519 -11.45 -9.23 -5.42
N VAL A 520 -10.77 -8.59 -6.40
CA VAL A 520 -9.42 -9.00 -6.82
C VAL A 520 -8.42 -8.55 -5.76
N GLY A 521 -7.76 -9.51 -5.10
CA GLY A 521 -6.62 -9.23 -4.22
C GLY A 521 -5.32 -8.96 -4.99
N PRO A 522 -4.29 -8.34 -4.37
CA PRO A 522 -3.01 -8.04 -5.03
C PRO A 522 -2.25 -9.29 -5.47
N ARG A 523 -2.53 -10.46 -4.87
CA ARG A 523 -1.95 -11.76 -5.21
C ARG A 523 -2.88 -12.65 -6.04
N ASP A 524 -4.09 -12.18 -6.35
CA ASP A 524 -5.02 -12.94 -7.17
C ASP A 524 -4.57 -12.93 -8.64
N ALA A 525 -4.68 -14.10 -9.28
CA ALA A 525 -4.40 -14.27 -10.70
C ALA A 525 -5.62 -14.92 -11.37
N ARG A 526 -6.25 -14.19 -12.29
CA ARG A 526 -7.56 -14.57 -12.86
C ARG A 526 -7.55 -14.73 -14.38
N PRO A 527 -8.44 -15.58 -14.93
CA PRO A 527 -8.54 -15.83 -16.39
C PRO A 527 -9.00 -14.62 -17.21
N ASP A 528 -9.55 -13.60 -16.57
CA ASP A 528 -10.18 -12.42 -17.18
C ASP A 528 -9.58 -11.10 -16.67
N VAL A 529 -8.40 -11.16 -16.05
CA VAL A 529 -7.65 -9.98 -15.56
C VAL A 529 -6.25 -10.01 -16.19
N GLY A 530 -5.96 -8.98 -16.99
CA GLY A 530 -4.67 -8.66 -17.57
C GLY A 530 -4.24 -7.25 -17.16
N PHE A 531 -3.45 -6.58 -18.00
CA PHE A 531 -2.99 -5.22 -17.74
C PHE A 531 -2.41 -4.57 -19.00
N ARG A 532 -2.22 -3.25 -18.92
CA ARG A 532 -1.39 -2.45 -19.83
C ARG A 532 -0.52 -1.50 -19.01
N CYS A 533 0.52 -0.95 -19.60
CA CYS A 533 1.45 -0.06 -18.91
C CYS A 533 1.31 1.41 -19.34
N VAL A 534 1.75 2.31 -18.46
CA VAL A 534 1.98 3.73 -18.72
C VAL A 534 3.43 4.09 -18.50
N ARG A 535 3.86 5.21 -19.05
CA ARG A 535 5.22 5.72 -18.97
C ARG A 535 5.21 7.25 -18.88
N PRO A 536 6.29 7.87 -18.38
CA PRO A 536 6.47 9.31 -18.50
C PRO A 536 6.30 9.75 -19.97
N ALA A 537 5.73 10.93 -20.20
CA ALA A 537 5.76 11.51 -21.54
C ALA A 537 7.18 12.07 -21.80
N PRO A 538 7.75 11.84 -23.00
CA PRO A 538 9.04 12.41 -23.39
C PRO A 538 9.00 13.93 -23.53
#